data_AF-A0A7V2HHI1-F1
#
_entry.id   AF-A0A7V2HHI1-F1
#
_cell.length_a   1.000
_cell.length_b   1.000
_cell.length_c   1.000
_cell.angle_alpha   90.00
_cell.angle_beta   90.00
_cell.angle_gamma   90.00
#
_symmetry.space_group_name_H-M   'P 1'
#
loop_
_entity.id
_entity.type
_entity.pdbx_description
1 polymer ?
#
loop_
_entity_poly.entity_id
_entity_poly.type
_entity_poly.pdbx_seq_one_letter_code
_entity_poly.pdbx_strand_id
1 'polypeptide(L)'
;MHTITPARRAERARQLAASLPHASEALLFYARIVEFDGDEEDLRALAMRHGPQLLREAARDRREPALTFFRRVLDLRHPPHLDAPHSNLCPRCGSQPQAGVLRKEGDGSAFHLFCGVCLTEWRFPRAVCPRCGGEDLSHFCSEQLPHVQTRVCEGCGRYLHVVDTLRDAEACPDVDEIAALAVDVWAIEQGYEKIQPNLIGI
;
A
#
# COMPACT_ATOMS: atom_id res chain seq x y z
N MET A 1 2.00 -13.00 -14.44
CA MET A 1 1.52 -11.99 -13.48
C MET A 1 0.10 -11.63 -13.85
N HIS A 2 -0.88 -11.91 -13.00
CA HIS A 2 -2.23 -11.36 -13.21
C HIS A 2 -2.15 -9.85 -13.00
N THR A 3 -2.21 -9.09 -14.09
CA THR A 3 -2.28 -7.62 -14.00
C THR A 3 -3.63 -7.26 -13.40
N ILE A 4 -3.64 -6.76 -12.17
CA ILE A 4 -4.85 -6.29 -11.51
C ILE A 4 -5.23 -4.96 -12.16
N THR A 5 -6.33 -4.95 -12.91
CA THR A 5 -6.75 -3.77 -13.66
C THR A 5 -7.21 -2.65 -12.71
N PRO A 6 -7.17 -1.37 -13.15
CA PRO A 6 -7.77 -0.27 -12.41
C PRO A 6 -9.22 -0.57 -11.99
N ALA A 7 -10.05 -1.08 -12.91
CA ALA A 7 -11.43 -1.44 -12.64
C ALA A 7 -11.56 -2.51 -11.53
N ARG A 8 -10.71 -3.54 -11.54
CA ARG A 8 -10.72 -4.58 -10.49
C ARG A 8 -10.36 -4.01 -9.12
N ARG A 9 -9.40 -3.10 -9.06
CA ARG A 9 -8.99 -2.44 -7.81
C ARG A 9 -10.08 -1.52 -7.26
N ALA A 10 -10.71 -0.72 -8.13
CA ALA A 10 -11.82 0.13 -7.74
C ALA A 10 -13.01 -0.70 -7.22
N GLU A 11 -13.32 -1.82 -7.88
CA GLU A 11 -14.35 -2.75 -7.43
C GLU A 11 -14.02 -3.38 -6.07
N ARG A 12 -12.80 -3.92 -5.91
CA ARG A 12 -12.35 -4.47 -4.63
C ARG A 12 -12.41 -3.44 -3.50
N ALA A 13 -12.04 -2.19 -3.78
CA ALA A 13 -12.10 -1.12 -2.80
C ALA A 13 -13.53 -0.83 -2.34
N ARG A 14 -14.50 -0.79 -3.26
CA ARG A 14 -15.93 -0.63 -2.91
C ARG A 14 -16.46 -1.81 -2.10
N GLN A 15 -16.06 -3.03 -2.43
CA GLN A 15 -16.45 -4.23 -1.68
C GLN A 15 -15.95 -4.18 -0.24
N LEU A 16 -14.66 -3.89 -0.03
CA LEU A 16 -14.09 -3.75 1.31
C LEU A 16 -14.67 -2.55 2.06
N ALA A 17 -14.99 -1.45 1.37
CA ALA A 17 -15.61 -0.28 2.00
C ALA A 17 -17.02 -0.57 2.56
N ALA A 18 -17.73 -1.53 1.98
CA ALA A 18 -19.05 -1.95 2.44
C ALA A 18 -18.97 -2.85 3.69
N SER A 19 -17.88 -3.61 3.85
CA SER A 19 -17.68 -4.53 4.99
C SER A 19 -16.85 -3.94 6.13
N LEU A 20 -16.06 -2.89 5.88
CA LEU A 20 -15.14 -2.29 6.84
C LEU A 20 -15.46 -0.79 7.05
N PRO A 21 -16.38 -0.44 7.96
CA PRO A 21 -16.78 0.95 8.19
C PRO A 21 -15.61 1.88 8.53
N HIS A 22 -14.62 1.39 9.27
CA HIS A 22 -13.44 2.17 9.68
C HIS A 22 -12.50 2.53 8.52
N ALA A 23 -12.50 1.76 7.43
CA ALA A 23 -11.67 2.01 6.25
C ALA A 23 -12.49 2.56 5.06
N SER A 24 -13.81 2.70 5.22
CA SER A 24 -14.75 2.99 4.12
C SER A 24 -14.44 4.30 3.40
N GLU A 25 -14.22 5.41 4.13
CA GLU A 25 -13.91 6.72 3.52
C GLU A 25 -12.64 6.63 2.66
N ALA A 26 -11.60 5.99 3.17
CA ALA A 26 -10.32 5.87 2.49
C ALA A 26 -10.39 4.95 1.25
N LEU A 27 -11.09 3.82 1.36
CA LEU A 27 -11.29 2.88 0.25
C LEU A 27 -12.17 3.48 -0.87
N LEU A 28 -13.24 4.19 -0.51
CA LEU A 28 -14.08 4.89 -1.48
C LEU A 28 -13.35 6.04 -2.16
N PHE A 29 -12.44 6.72 -1.46
CA PHE A 29 -11.58 7.71 -2.06
C PHE A 29 -10.54 7.08 -2.99
N TYR A 30 -9.93 5.96 -2.58
CA TYR A 30 -9.02 5.19 -3.43
C TYR A 30 -9.67 4.74 -4.73
N ALA A 31 -10.90 4.22 -4.69
CA ALA A 31 -11.65 3.84 -5.90
C ALA A 31 -11.76 5.01 -6.90
N ARG A 32 -11.97 6.23 -6.41
CA ARG A 32 -11.99 7.44 -7.25
C ARG A 32 -10.62 7.77 -7.82
N ILE A 33 -9.54 7.65 -7.03
CA ILE A 33 -8.17 7.91 -7.51
C ILE A 33 -7.80 6.98 -8.66
N VAL A 34 -8.17 5.71 -8.58
CA VAL A 34 -7.83 4.71 -9.59
C VAL A 34 -8.57 4.95 -10.91
N GLU A 35 -9.76 5.52 -10.86
CA GLU A 35 -10.59 5.85 -12.03
C GLU A 35 -10.36 7.28 -12.54
N PHE A 36 -9.68 8.11 -11.75
CA PHE A 36 -9.38 9.49 -12.08
C PHE A 36 -8.40 9.55 -13.26
N ASP A 37 -8.56 10.53 -14.15
CA ASP A 37 -7.73 10.77 -15.35
C ASP A 37 -7.27 12.24 -15.51
N GLY A 38 -7.73 13.17 -14.67
CA GLY A 38 -7.36 14.59 -14.70
C GLY A 38 -5.94 14.92 -14.23
N ASP A 39 -5.62 16.22 -14.14
CA ASP A 39 -4.31 16.73 -13.74
C ASP A 39 -4.14 16.92 -12.22
N GLU A 40 -3.06 17.59 -11.79
CA GLU A 40 -2.80 17.84 -10.36
C GLU A 40 -3.87 18.72 -9.70
N GLU A 41 -4.41 19.72 -10.40
CA GLU A 41 -5.41 20.63 -9.85
C GLU A 41 -6.78 19.93 -9.76
N ASP A 42 -7.11 19.12 -10.77
CA ASP A 42 -8.27 18.23 -10.72
C ASP A 42 -8.17 17.22 -9.57
N LEU A 43 -6.98 16.67 -9.32
CA LEU A 43 -6.74 15.75 -8.21
C LEU A 43 -6.89 16.45 -6.85
N ARG A 44 -6.41 17.69 -6.73
CA ARG A 44 -6.65 18.52 -5.54
C ARG A 44 -8.14 18.76 -5.33
N ALA A 45 -8.87 19.11 -6.38
CA ALA A 45 -10.32 19.30 -6.31
C ALA A 45 -11.04 18.00 -5.89
N LEU A 46 -10.61 16.85 -6.40
CA LEU A 46 -11.10 15.53 -6.00
C LEU A 46 -10.84 15.27 -4.51
N ALA A 47 -9.62 15.50 -4.04
CA ALA A 47 -9.23 15.34 -2.64
C ALA A 47 -10.02 16.28 -1.72
N MET A 48 -10.20 17.55 -2.08
CA MET A 48 -11.00 18.51 -1.30
C MET A 48 -12.48 18.10 -1.18
N ARG A 49 -13.04 17.47 -2.22
CA ARG A 49 -14.46 17.11 -2.30
C ARG A 49 -14.76 15.74 -1.68
N HIS A 50 -13.87 14.79 -1.85
CA HIS A 50 -14.13 13.37 -1.57
C HIS A 50 -13.04 12.69 -0.73
N GLY A 51 -11.94 13.37 -0.43
CA GLY A 51 -10.86 12.81 0.36
C GLY A 51 -11.22 12.65 1.84
N PRO A 52 -10.53 11.72 2.54
CA PRO A 52 -10.47 11.69 3.99
C PRO A 52 -10.15 13.06 4.60
N GLN A 53 -10.61 13.31 5.82
CA GLN A 53 -10.44 14.62 6.47
C GLN A 53 -9.01 15.17 6.39
N LEU A 54 -8.01 14.36 6.76
CA LEU A 54 -6.60 14.76 6.73
C LEU A 54 -6.13 15.12 5.30
N LEU A 55 -6.60 14.40 4.28
CA LEU A 55 -6.28 14.71 2.89
C LEU A 55 -7.03 15.95 2.39
N ARG A 56 -8.24 16.22 2.88
CA ARG A 56 -8.96 17.48 2.60
C ARG A 56 -8.22 18.69 3.16
N GLU A 57 -7.66 18.55 4.36
CA GLU A 57 -6.86 19.59 5.01
C GLU A 57 -5.53 19.79 4.26
N ALA A 58 -4.82 18.70 3.95
CA ALA A 58 -3.61 18.73 3.14
C ALA A 58 -3.85 19.32 1.74
N ALA A 59 -4.96 19.00 1.08
CA ALA A 59 -5.29 19.54 -0.24
C ALA A 59 -5.42 21.07 -0.28
N ARG A 60 -5.74 21.69 0.87
CA ARG A 60 -5.81 23.15 1.01
C ARG A 60 -4.44 23.77 1.27
N ASP A 61 -3.48 23.00 1.78
CA ASP A 61 -2.14 23.44 2.09
C ASP A 61 -1.19 23.19 0.89
N ARG A 62 -0.61 24.25 0.36
CA ARG A 62 0.33 24.17 -0.78
C ARG A 62 1.78 23.95 -0.37
N ARG A 63 2.06 23.69 0.92
CA ARG A 63 3.42 23.41 1.41
C ARG A 63 3.85 21.97 1.12
N GLU A 64 5.15 21.78 0.95
CA GLU A 64 5.83 20.52 0.61
C GLU A 64 5.30 19.24 1.32
N PRO A 65 5.06 19.21 2.65
CA PRO A 65 4.59 17.99 3.31
C PRO A 65 3.23 17.51 2.78
N ALA A 66 2.33 18.45 2.49
CA ALA A 66 0.99 18.17 1.95
C ALA A 66 1.02 17.73 0.47
N LEU A 67 2.08 18.11 -0.28
CA LEU A 67 2.28 17.68 -1.67
C LEU A 67 2.68 16.22 -1.79
N THR A 68 3.17 15.59 -0.71
CA THR A 68 3.66 14.19 -0.75
C THR A 68 2.59 13.19 -1.21
N PHE A 69 1.33 13.37 -0.80
CA PHE A 69 0.21 12.55 -1.29
C PHE A 69 0.02 12.74 -2.80
N PHE A 70 -0.10 13.99 -3.26
CA PHE A 70 -0.34 14.31 -4.66
C PHE A 70 0.79 13.81 -5.55
N ARG A 71 2.04 13.98 -5.10
CA ARG A 71 3.23 13.45 -5.76
C ARG A 71 3.14 11.94 -5.93
N ARG A 72 2.79 11.18 -4.90
CA ARG A 72 2.64 9.71 -5.00
C ARG A 72 1.57 9.30 -6.01
N VAL A 73 0.43 10.00 -6.03
CA VAL A 73 -0.64 9.73 -7.00
C VAL A 73 -0.23 10.08 -8.43
N LEU A 74 0.55 11.14 -8.63
CA LEU A 74 1.11 11.48 -9.94
C LEU A 74 2.20 10.49 -10.37
N ASP A 75 3.08 10.09 -9.45
CA ASP A 75 4.14 9.11 -9.69
C ASP A 75 3.57 7.71 -10.01
N LEU A 76 2.35 7.37 -9.55
CA LEU A 76 1.65 6.18 -10.01
C LEU A 76 1.50 6.14 -11.54
N ARG A 77 1.19 7.29 -12.13
CA ARG A 77 0.92 7.42 -13.56
C ARG A 77 2.21 7.56 -14.37
N HIS A 78 3.16 8.29 -13.82
CA HIS A 78 4.44 8.58 -14.44
C HIS A 78 5.59 8.15 -13.52
N PRO A 79 5.75 6.84 -13.28
CA PRO A 79 6.77 6.37 -12.36
C PRO A 79 8.17 6.68 -12.91
N PRO A 80 9.10 7.18 -12.09
CA PRO A 80 10.47 7.36 -12.51
C PRO A 80 11.09 5.99 -12.87
N HIS A 81 12.08 5.99 -13.76
CA HIS A 81 12.88 4.81 -14.06
C HIS A 81 14.21 4.88 -13.29
N LEU A 82 14.68 3.75 -12.77
CA LEU A 82 15.98 3.65 -12.10
C LEU A 82 16.84 2.56 -12.72
N ASP A 83 18.09 2.89 -13.02
CA ASP A 83 18.99 2.04 -13.81
C ASP A 83 19.67 0.92 -12.99
N ALA A 84 19.75 1.05 -11.65
CA ALA A 84 20.37 0.05 -10.76
C ALA A 84 19.81 0.09 -9.31
N PRO A 85 18.67 -0.56 -9.04
CA PRO A 85 18.07 -0.59 -7.70
C PRO A 85 18.69 -1.66 -6.79
N HIS A 86 18.86 -1.35 -5.50
CA HIS A 86 19.11 -2.38 -4.48
C HIS A 86 17.93 -3.36 -4.41
N SER A 87 18.18 -4.62 -4.04
CA SER A 87 17.16 -5.69 -4.04
C SER A 87 15.94 -5.41 -3.14
N ASN A 88 16.09 -4.52 -2.17
CA ASN A 88 15.05 -4.08 -1.25
C ASN A 88 14.22 -2.88 -1.76
N LEU A 89 14.58 -2.32 -2.91
CA LEU A 89 13.85 -1.27 -3.60
C LEU A 89 13.13 -1.82 -4.83
N CYS A 90 12.11 -1.09 -5.29
CA CYS A 90 11.41 -1.46 -6.50
C CYS A 90 12.39 -1.47 -7.70
N PRO A 91 12.44 -2.56 -8.49
CA PRO A 91 13.37 -2.66 -9.60
C PRO A 91 13.05 -1.73 -10.78
N ARG A 92 11.85 -1.15 -10.80
CA ARG A 92 11.38 -0.26 -11.86
C ARG A 92 11.56 1.22 -11.52
N CYS A 93 11.20 1.62 -10.30
CA CYS A 93 11.15 3.04 -9.90
C CYS A 93 11.90 3.38 -8.61
N GLY A 94 12.57 2.40 -7.99
CA GLY A 94 13.35 2.56 -6.76
C GLY A 94 12.59 2.95 -5.50
N SER A 95 11.27 3.05 -5.55
CA SER A 95 10.45 3.28 -4.36
C SER A 95 10.56 2.11 -3.37
N GLN A 96 10.41 2.41 -2.08
CA GLN A 96 10.24 1.38 -1.05
C GLN A 96 8.93 0.61 -1.30
N PRO A 97 8.85 -0.66 -0.88
CA PRO A 97 7.63 -1.45 -1.03
C PRO A 97 6.52 -0.94 -0.11
N GLN A 98 5.29 -0.83 -0.63
CA GLN A 98 4.10 -0.55 0.17
C GLN A 98 3.64 -1.81 0.92
N ALA A 99 3.68 -2.95 0.25
CA ALA A 99 3.18 -4.21 0.78
C ALA A 99 4.09 -5.39 0.42
N GLY A 100 3.91 -6.48 1.15
CA GLY A 100 4.38 -7.81 0.78
C GLY A 100 3.22 -8.61 0.21
N VAL A 101 3.51 -9.62 -0.61
CA VAL A 101 2.49 -10.46 -1.23
C VAL A 101 2.94 -11.91 -1.18
N LEU A 102 2.06 -12.80 -0.70
CA LEU A 102 2.24 -14.24 -0.85
C LEU A 102 1.51 -14.68 -2.12
N ARG A 103 2.29 -15.25 -3.04
CA ARG A 103 1.81 -15.80 -4.31
C ARG A 103 1.98 -17.31 -4.30
N LYS A 104 1.04 -18.05 -4.88
CA LYS A 104 1.16 -19.51 -5.02
C LYS A 104 2.37 -19.83 -5.90
N GLU A 105 3.20 -20.77 -5.45
CA GLU A 105 4.34 -21.27 -6.22
C GLU A 105 4.55 -22.75 -5.93
N GLY A 106 4.34 -23.60 -6.94
CA GLY A 106 4.32 -25.06 -6.77
C GLY A 106 3.30 -25.46 -5.69
N ASP A 107 3.76 -26.27 -4.74
CA ASP A 107 3.00 -26.73 -3.56
C ASP A 107 3.07 -25.74 -2.38
N GLY A 108 3.79 -24.63 -2.54
CA GLY A 108 3.99 -23.62 -1.51
C GLY A 108 3.62 -22.21 -1.97
N SER A 109 4.34 -21.24 -1.42
CA SER A 109 4.18 -19.83 -1.78
C SER A 109 5.52 -19.13 -1.90
N ALA A 110 5.59 -18.18 -2.83
CA ALA A 110 6.69 -17.24 -2.96
C ALA A 110 6.32 -15.92 -2.24
N PHE A 111 7.32 -15.29 -1.61
CA PHE A 111 7.18 -13.95 -1.06
C PHE A 111 7.65 -12.92 -2.08
N HIS A 112 6.79 -11.94 -2.32
CA HIS A 112 7.05 -10.82 -3.21
C HIS A 112 6.89 -9.52 -2.44
N LEU A 113 7.58 -8.49 -2.90
CA LEU A 113 7.31 -7.11 -2.53
C LEU A 113 6.48 -6.44 -3.61
N PHE A 114 5.66 -5.47 -3.22
CA PHE A 114 4.75 -4.74 -4.09
C PHE A 114 5.02 -3.24 -3.99
N CYS A 115 5.24 -2.60 -5.14
CA CYS A 115 5.46 -1.17 -5.22
C CYS A 115 4.13 -0.41 -5.30
N GLY A 116 3.83 0.42 -4.30
CA GLY A 116 2.66 1.29 -4.28
C GLY A 116 2.70 2.47 -5.27
N VAL A 117 3.80 2.62 -6.02
CA VAL A 117 3.99 3.67 -7.05
C VAL A 117 3.83 3.06 -8.44
N CYS A 118 4.76 2.20 -8.86
CA CYS A 118 4.73 1.70 -10.23
C CYS A 118 4.01 0.34 -10.39
N LEU A 119 3.41 -0.17 -9.30
CA LEU A 119 2.67 -1.45 -9.20
C LEU A 119 3.49 -2.69 -9.57
N THR A 120 4.81 -2.55 -9.61
CA THR A 120 5.72 -3.66 -9.89
C THR A 120 5.80 -4.58 -8.67
N GLU A 121 5.63 -5.87 -8.93
CA GLU A 121 5.89 -6.95 -7.97
C GLU A 121 7.24 -7.59 -8.28
N TRP A 122 8.03 -7.88 -7.25
CA TRP A 122 9.31 -8.58 -7.41
C TRP A 122 9.54 -9.56 -6.27
N ARG A 123 10.24 -10.65 -6.57
CA ARG A 123 10.54 -11.71 -5.60
C ARG A 123 11.51 -11.19 -4.54
N PHE A 124 11.29 -11.55 -3.28
CA PHE A 124 12.14 -11.14 -2.17
C PHE A 124 12.29 -12.26 -1.14
N PRO A 125 13.42 -12.38 -0.42
CA PRO A 125 13.58 -13.38 0.63
C PRO A 125 12.56 -13.17 1.75
N ARG A 126 11.79 -14.22 2.10
CA ARG A 126 10.72 -14.13 3.10
C ARG A 126 11.21 -13.74 4.50
N ALA A 127 12.39 -14.22 4.88
CA ALA A 127 12.96 -14.05 6.22
C ALA A 127 13.79 -12.76 6.38
N VAL A 128 13.75 -11.84 5.40
CA VAL A 128 14.58 -10.63 5.41
C VAL A 128 13.70 -9.39 5.52
N CYS A 129 14.11 -8.43 6.35
CA CYS A 129 13.47 -7.13 6.47
C CYS A 129 13.72 -6.28 5.21
N PRO A 130 12.66 -5.82 4.52
CA PRO A 130 12.81 -4.98 3.33
C PRO A 130 13.41 -3.60 3.61
N ARG A 131 13.49 -3.16 4.87
CA ARG A 131 14.15 -1.90 5.23
C ARG A 131 15.64 -2.08 5.47
N CYS A 132 16.01 -2.87 6.47
CA CYS A 132 17.37 -2.93 7.00
C CYS A 132 18.15 -4.20 6.62
N GLY A 133 17.49 -5.21 6.05
CA GLY A 133 18.11 -6.49 5.70
C GLY A 133 18.30 -7.48 6.87
N GLY A 134 17.87 -7.14 8.09
CA GLY A 134 17.90 -8.07 9.23
C GLY A 134 16.82 -9.16 9.16
N GLU A 135 16.90 -10.16 10.03
CA GLU A 135 16.03 -11.36 9.98
C GLU A 135 15.11 -11.51 11.21
N ASP A 136 15.16 -10.56 12.15
CA ASP A 136 14.31 -10.54 13.34
C ASP A 136 12.91 -9.98 13.00
N LEU A 137 12.00 -10.88 12.65
CA LEU A 137 10.69 -10.57 12.08
C LEU A 137 9.56 -11.19 12.90
N SER A 138 8.70 -10.34 13.46
CA SER A 138 7.44 -10.70 14.11
C SER A 138 6.27 -10.57 13.15
N HIS A 139 5.22 -11.36 13.39
CA HIS A 139 4.03 -11.41 12.54
C HIS A 139 2.76 -11.31 13.37
N PHE A 140 1.85 -10.43 12.95
CA PHE A 140 0.57 -10.18 13.61
C PHE A 140 -0.56 -10.31 12.59
N CYS A 141 -1.67 -10.92 12.99
CA CYS A 141 -2.83 -11.14 12.13
C CYS A 141 -4.05 -10.46 12.75
N SER A 142 -4.85 -9.80 11.91
CA SER A 142 -6.17 -9.32 12.31
C SER A 142 -7.22 -10.39 12.00
N GLU A 143 -8.17 -10.59 12.92
CA GLU A 143 -9.31 -11.48 12.67
C GLU A 143 -10.25 -10.94 11.59
N GLN A 144 -10.32 -9.61 11.42
CA GLN A 144 -11.18 -8.96 10.44
C GLN A 144 -10.64 -9.09 9.00
N LEU A 145 -9.33 -9.24 8.85
CA LEU A 145 -8.63 -9.38 7.57
C LEU A 145 -7.66 -10.57 7.64
N PRO A 146 -8.17 -11.82 7.64
CA PRO A 146 -7.35 -13.01 7.88
C PRO A 146 -6.33 -13.30 6.76
N HIS A 147 -6.49 -12.68 5.60
CA HIS A 147 -5.53 -12.71 4.49
C HIS A 147 -4.50 -11.58 4.55
N VAL A 148 -4.59 -10.65 5.51
CA VAL A 148 -3.60 -9.59 5.70
C VAL A 148 -2.86 -9.81 7.01
N GLN A 149 -1.53 -9.84 6.92
CA GLN A 149 -0.64 -10.01 8.06
C GLN A 149 0.30 -8.82 8.18
N THR A 150 0.43 -8.23 9.36
CA THR A 150 1.45 -7.22 9.63
C THR A 150 2.77 -7.90 9.96
N ARG A 151 3.82 -7.56 9.23
CA ARG A 151 5.18 -8.01 9.52
C ARG A 151 5.99 -6.85 10.09
N VAL A 152 6.54 -7.06 11.27
CA VAL A 152 7.35 -6.08 12.01
C VAL A 152 8.78 -6.57 12.08
N CYS A 153 9.74 -5.68 11.87
CA CYS A 153 11.15 -5.95 12.14
C CYS A 153 11.55 -5.35 13.49
N GLU A 154 11.83 -6.20 14.48
CA GLU A 154 12.19 -5.75 15.83
C GLU A 154 13.53 -5.01 15.84
N GLY A 155 14.44 -5.36 14.92
CA GLY A 155 15.76 -4.73 14.82
C GLY A 155 15.75 -3.27 14.34
N CYS A 156 14.76 -2.84 13.55
CA CYS A 156 14.67 -1.45 13.08
C CYS A 156 13.33 -0.75 13.37
N GLY A 157 12.41 -1.45 14.05
CA GLY A 157 11.07 -0.96 14.37
C GLY A 157 10.22 -0.64 13.14
N ARG A 158 10.53 -1.21 11.96
CA ARG A 158 9.78 -0.98 10.73
C ARG A 158 8.81 -2.10 10.41
N TYR A 159 7.65 -1.76 9.87
CA TYR A 159 6.65 -2.73 9.49
C TYR A 159 6.10 -2.53 8.06
N LEU A 160 5.52 -3.59 7.52
CA LEU A 160 4.66 -3.55 6.33
C LEU A 160 3.55 -4.60 6.45
N HIS A 161 2.46 -4.43 5.72
CA HIS A 161 1.43 -5.47 5.62
C HIS A 161 1.72 -6.43 4.47
N VAL A 162 1.41 -7.69 4.68
CA VAL A 162 1.60 -8.79 3.74
C VAL A 162 0.22 -9.33 3.37
N VAL A 163 -0.10 -9.27 2.09
CA VAL A 163 -1.37 -9.75 1.52
C VAL A 163 -1.19 -11.19 1.02
N ASP A 164 -1.91 -12.12 1.62
CA ASP A 164 -1.90 -13.54 1.29
C ASP A 164 -2.98 -13.87 0.26
N THR A 165 -2.58 -13.91 -1.01
CA THR A 165 -3.51 -14.21 -2.10
C THR A 165 -3.89 -15.68 -2.23
N LEU A 166 -3.30 -16.56 -1.41
CA LEU A 166 -3.76 -17.95 -1.28
C LEU A 166 -4.98 -18.04 -0.35
N ARG A 167 -5.14 -17.10 0.58
CA ARG A 167 -6.30 -17.02 1.49
C ARG A 167 -7.46 -16.25 0.87
N ASP A 168 -7.17 -15.24 0.06
CA ASP A 168 -8.16 -14.52 -0.73
C ASP A 168 -7.63 -14.25 -2.15
N ALA A 169 -8.16 -14.97 -3.13
CA ALA A 169 -7.77 -14.85 -4.53
C ALA A 169 -8.24 -13.53 -5.20
N GLU A 170 -9.17 -12.81 -4.58
CA GLU A 170 -9.66 -11.51 -5.03
C GLU A 170 -8.88 -10.34 -4.42
N ALA A 171 -7.97 -10.62 -3.49
CA ALA A 171 -7.16 -9.58 -2.86
C ALA A 171 -6.29 -8.82 -3.88
N CYS A 172 -6.37 -7.50 -3.80
CA CYS A 172 -5.54 -6.56 -4.53
C CYS A 172 -4.51 -5.97 -3.56
N PRO A 173 -3.19 -6.20 -3.72
CA PRO A 173 -2.20 -5.84 -2.72
C PRO A 173 -2.23 -4.38 -2.26
N ASP A 174 -2.44 -3.44 -3.17
CA ASP A 174 -2.59 -2.02 -2.85
C ASP A 174 -3.88 -1.69 -2.09
N VAL A 175 -4.98 -2.35 -2.42
CA VAL A 175 -6.31 -2.08 -1.83
C VAL A 175 -6.47 -2.75 -0.48
N ASP A 176 -6.14 -4.02 -0.39
CA ASP A 176 -6.31 -4.82 0.82
C ASP A 176 -5.33 -4.39 1.92
N GLU A 177 -4.18 -3.82 1.53
CA GLU A 177 -3.28 -3.16 2.46
C GLU A 177 -3.88 -1.85 3.01
N ILE A 178 -4.53 -1.03 2.17
CA ILE A 178 -5.27 0.17 2.62
C ILE A 178 -6.40 -0.21 3.58
N ALA A 179 -7.06 -1.35 3.34
CA ALA A 179 -8.13 -1.84 4.21
C ALA A 179 -7.63 -2.20 5.63
N ALA A 180 -6.33 -2.47 5.81
CA ALA A 180 -5.72 -2.75 7.11
C ALA A 180 -5.40 -1.49 7.93
N LEU A 181 -6.06 -0.36 7.64
CA LEU A 181 -5.91 0.91 8.34
C LEU A 181 -5.99 0.81 9.87
N ALA A 182 -6.93 0.05 10.41
CA ALA A 182 -7.02 -0.12 11.87
C ALA A 182 -5.78 -0.80 12.46
N VAL A 183 -5.12 -1.67 11.68
CA VAL A 183 -3.88 -2.34 12.08
C VAL A 183 -2.68 -1.40 11.98
N ASP A 184 -2.69 -0.45 11.04
CA ASP A 184 -1.70 0.64 11.01
C ASP A 184 -1.75 1.47 12.30
N VAL A 185 -2.95 1.85 12.76
CA VAL A 185 -3.12 2.62 14.00
C VAL A 185 -2.52 1.85 15.19
N TRP A 186 -2.85 0.56 15.32
CA TRP A 186 -2.27 -0.28 16.37
C TRP A 186 -0.73 -0.33 16.28
N ALA A 187 -0.16 -0.54 15.08
CA ALA A 187 1.29 -0.62 14.92
C ALA A 187 2.00 0.69 15.31
N ILE A 188 1.40 1.83 14.96
CA ILE A 188 1.89 3.16 15.35
C ILE A 188 1.83 3.34 16.86
N GLU A 189 0.75 2.90 17.52
CA GLU A 189 0.62 2.94 18.98
C GLU A 189 1.67 2.07 19.70
N GLN A 190 2.12 0.99 19.07
CA GLN A 190 3.25 0.18 19.56
C GLN A 190 4.62 0.83 19.31
N GLY A 191 4.68 1.97 18.64
CA GLY A 191 5.93 2.68 18.32
C GLY A 191 6.63 2.20 17.04
N TYR A 192 5.95 1.40 16.21
CA TYR A 192 6.48 0.99 14.92
C TYR A 192 6.22 2.04 13.83
N GLU A 193 7.08 2.07 12.82
CA GLU A 193 6.95 2.97 11.67
C GLU A 193 6.80 2.17 10.37
N LYS A 194 5.85 2.57 9.53
CA LYS A 194 5.59 1.90 8.25
C LYS A 194 6.75 2.15 7.29
N ILE A 195 7.16 1.12 6.55
CA ILE A 195 8.27 1.23 5.58
C ILE A 195 7.97 2.31 4.52
N GLN A 196 6.77 2.26 3.96
CA GLN A 196 6.29 3.19 2.95
C GLN A 196 4.82 3.46 3.22
N PRO A 197 4.40 4.71 3.44
CA PRO A 197 2.98 4.99 3.58
C PRO A 197 2.29 4.79 2.24
N ASN A 198 1.06 4.28 2.30
CA ASN A 198 0.29 3.94 1.12
C ASN A 198 -0.27 5.19 0.42
N LEU A 199 -1.07 4.97 -0.61
CA LEU A 199 -1.61 6.04 -1.44
C LEU A 199 -2.56 6.98 -0.72
N ILE A 200 -3.16 6.59 0.39
CA ILE A 200 -3.99 7.49 1.23
C ILE A 200 -3.18 8.23 2.29
N GLY A 201 -1.85 8.01 2.33
CA GLY A 201 -0.93 8.75 3.20
C GLY A 201 -0.71 8.11 4.58
N ILE A 202 -1.06 6.84 4.77
CA ILE A 202 -0.96 6.12 6.04
C ILE A 202 0.11 5.02 5.98
#